data_AF-A0A2M7DQH6-F1
#
_entry.id   AF-A0A2M7DQH6-F1
#
_cell.length_a   1.000
_cell.length_b   1.000
_cell.length_c   1.000
_cell.angle_alpha   90.00
_cell.angle_beta   90.00
_cell.angle_gamma   90.00
#
_symmetry.space_group_name_H-M   'P 1'
#
loop_
_entity.id
_entity.type
_entity.pdbx_description
1 polymer ?
#
loop_
_entity_poly.entity_id
_entity_poly.type
_entity_poly.pdbx_seq_one_letter_code
_entity_poly.pdbx_strand_id
1 'polypeptide(L)' 'MQTAKCPSCNSDVIIADEIVEGDLLDCANCEKVIEVASLHPMRLSLMADE' A
#
# COMPACT_ATOMS: atom_id res chain seq x y z
N MET A 1 2.67 7.43 11.47
CA MET A 1 2.46 7.79 10.03
C MET A 1 3.70 7.41 9.25
N GLN A 2 3.62 6.35 8.45
CA GLN A 2 4.72 5.83 7.63
C GLN A 2 4.43 6.11 6.15
N THR A 3 5.45 6.26 5.31
CA THR A 3 5.27 6.42 3.86
C THR A 3 5.97 5.29 3.12
N ALA A 4 5.31 4.80 2.08
CA ALA A 4 5.83 3.75 1.21
C ALA A 4 5.59 4.08 -0.25
N LYS A 5 6.35 3.45 -1.15
CA LYS A 5 6.16 3.66 -2.58
C LYS A 5 5.09 2.72 -3.13
N CYS A 6 4.13 3.30 -3.85
CA CYS A 6 3.15 2.52 -4.59
C CYS A 6 3.84 1.62 -5.61
N PRO A 7 3.58 0.30 -5.64
CA PRO A 7 4.18 -0.59 -6.63
C PRO A 7 3.64 -0.38 -8.05
N SER A 8 2.54 0.35 -8.26
CA SER A 8 1.99 0.65 -9.59
C SER A 8 2.54 1.92 -10.22
N CYS A 9 2.55 3.01 -9.46
CA CYS A 9 2.81 4.36 -9.97
C CYS A 9 4.06 4.97 -9.37
N ASN A 10 4.75 4.26 -8.46
CA ASN A 10 5.95 4.71 -7.76
C ASN A 10 5.79 6.00 -6.92
N SER A 11 4.56 6.47 -6.74
CA SER A 11 4.24 7.64 -5.92
C SER A 11 4.27 7.30 -4.43
N ASP A 12 4.45 8.33 -3.59
CA ASP A 12 4.43 8.19 -2.14
C ASP A 12 3.00 7.95 -1.65
N VAL A 13 2.81 6.87 -0.90
CA VAL A 13 1.55 6.48 -0.28
C VAL A 13 1.70 6.62 1.22
N ILE A 14 0.73 7.29 1.83
CA ILE A 14 0.68 7.48 3.27
C ILE A 14 0.03 6.26 3.88
N ILE A 15 0.73 5.64 4.80
CA ILE A 15 0.31 4.43 5.49
C ILE A 15 -0.01 4.79 6.94
N ALA A 16 -1.21 4.44 7.37
CA ALA A 16 -1.67 4.65 8.73
C ALA A 16 -0.82 3.84 9.72
N ASP A 17 -0.67 4.35 10.94
CA ASP A 17 0.12 3.68 11.98
C ASP A 17 -0.53 2.38 12.48
N GLU A 18 -1.86 2.32 12.38
CA GLU A 18 -2.70 1.19 12.79
C GLU A 18 -2.85 0.11 11.71
N ILE A 19 -2.17 0.24 10.58
CA ILE A 19 -2.29 -0.72 9.49
C ILE A 19 -1.67 -2.08 9.90
N VAL A 20 -2.27 -3.16 9.42
CA VAL A 20 -1.81 -4.53 9.68
C VAL A 20 -1.45 -5.25 8.37
N GLU A 21 -0.69 -6.34 8.48
CA GLU A 21 -0.43 -7.20 7.33
C GLU A 21 -1.75 -7.81 6.81
N GLY A 22 -1.95 -7.75 5.50
CA GLY A 22 -3.21 -8.13 4.82
C GLY A 22 -4.25 -7.01 4.72
N ASP A 23 -3.99 -5.84 5.30
CA ASP A 23 -4.89 -4.70 5.16
C ASP A 23 -4.83 -4.11 3.74
N LEU A 24 -5.96 -3.55 3.29
CA LEU A 24 -6.12 -2.99 1.94
C LEU A 24 -6.21 -1.48 2.00
N LEU A 25 -5.37 -0.81 1.21
CA LEU A 25 -5.32 0.64 1.08
C LEU A 25 -5.45 1.07 -0.38
N ASP A 26 -6.14 2.16 -0.60
CA ASP A 26 -6.24 2.82 -1.90
C ASP A 26 -5.09 3.82 -2.11
N CYS A 27 -4.46 3.75 -3.28
CA CYS A 27 -3.46 4.72 -3.66
C CYS A 27 -4.13 6.00 -4.15
N ALA A 28 -4.05 7.09 -3.40
CA ALA A 28 -4.60 8.39 -3.78
C ALA A 28 -4.08 8.97 -5.12
N ASN A 29 -2.98 8.44 -5.68
CA ASN A 29 -2.39 8.91 -6.94
C ASN A 29 -2.83 8.13 -8.18
N CYS A 30 -3.16 6.84 -8.04
CA CYS A 30 -3.52 5.97 -9.17
C CYS A 30 -4.82 5.20 -8.95
N GLU A 31 -5.48 5.44 -7.82
CA GLU A 31 -6.78 4.88 -7.43
C GLU A 31 -6.79 3.34 -7.43
N LYS A 32 -5.61 2.72 -7.30
CA LYS A 32 -5.45 1.28 -7.22
C LYS A 32 -5.48 0.79 -5.77
N VAL A 33 -6.08 -0.38 -5.59
CA VAL A 33 -6.06 -1.11 -4.32
C VAL A 33 -4.72 -1.81 -4.15
N ILE A 34 -4.12 -1.62 -2.99
CA ILE A 34 -2.83 -2.15 -2.60
C ILE A 34 -3.02 -2.89 -1.29
N GLU A 35 -2.46 -4.08 -1.19
CA GLU A 35 -2.42 -4.87 0.03
C GLU A 35 -1.08 -4.69 0.77
N VAL A 36 -1.13 -4.60 2.09
CA VAL A 36 0.07 -4.66 2.94
C VAL A 36 0.55 -6.10 3.04
N ALA A 37 1.44 -6.50 2.14
CA ALA A 37 2.00 -7.84 2.13
C ALA A 37 2.92 -8.13 3.33
N SER A 38 3.63 -7.11 3.85
CA SER A 38 4.44 -7.24 5.07
C SER A 38 4.68 -5.89 5.74
N LEU A 39 4.86 -5.86 7.06
CA LEU A 39 5.20 -4.63 7.81
C LEU A 39 6.70 -4.49 8.14
N HIS A 40 7.41 -5.61 8.29
CA HIS A 40 8.82 -5.62 8.68
C HIS A 40 9.62 -6.64 7.85
N PRO A 41 10.21 -6.25 6.71
CA PRO A 41 10.21 -4.92 6.10
C PRO A 41 8.89 -4.59 5.39
N MET A 42 8.54 -3.31 5.34
CA MET A 42 7.32 -2.84 4.70
C MET A 42 7.28 -3.23 3.22
N ARG A 43 6.32 -4.08 2.84
CA ARG A 43 6.07 -4.52 1.47
C ARG A 43 4.61 -4.30 1.13
N LEU A 44 4.43 -3.74 -0.05
CA LEU A 44 3.13 -3.48 -0.65
C LEU A 44 2.97 -4.37 -1.88
N SER A 45 1.80 -4.98 -2.04
CA SER A 45 1.44 -5.77 -3.21
C SER A 45 0.26 -5.12 -3.91
N LEU A 46 0.28 -5.10 -5.24
CA LEU A 46 -0.84 -4.57 -6.01
C LEU A 46 -1.95 -5.61 -6.05
N MET A 47 -3.17 -5.25 -5.63
CA MET A 47 -4.33 -6.07 -5.94
C MET A 47 -4.80 -5.75 -7.36
N ALA A 48 -4.88 -6.78 -8.20
CA ALA A 48 -5.59 -6.69 -9.46
C ALA A 48 -7.08 -6.93 -9.18
N ASP A 49 -7.91 -5.96 -9.51
CA ASP A 49 -9.36 -6.13 -9.64
C ASP A 49 -9.55 -6.92 -10.95
N GLU A 50 -9.85 -8.22 -10.87
CA GLU A 50 -10.23 -9.04 -12.03
C GLU A 50 -11.68 -8.79 -12.43
#